data_AF-A0A349DHE3-F1
#
_entry.id   AF-A0A349DHE3-F1
#
_cell.length_a   1.000
_cell.length_b   1.000
_cell.length_c   1.000
_cell.angle_alpha   90.00
_cell.angle_beta   90.00
_cell.angle_gamma   90.00
#
_symmetry.space_group_name_H-M   'P 1'
#
loop_
_entity.id
_entity.type
_entity.pdbx_description
1 polymer ?
#
loop_
_entity_poly.entity_id
_entity_poly.type
_entity_poly.pdbx_seq_one_letter_code
_entity_poly.pdbx_strand_id
1 'polypeptide(L)'
;MQNILSMLLLNLKYKTSNKLRKMGLICICCLCLSNAFAETVRLKITYHGKGVAGHTVVVLSGISVFGKGVTDSGGNLVVDGGSLPSKEINLAGGKVFKNGKKEWSIAGEITLDNQNYYHLKMDEVIKDYTGGDGSEKLIAIAWGLTEDSPAAQKEAVNEMINGFDNDPGYDMFLKKSPEKQKSSKSTTQVTSKKVSGKEPTNSTNTSITSDIGQGVKDVNNVLGSIREIRKSGWLAKQKKLENQLALSDGIIKRKEDKYLALKATKNVDPVKLRLAEVQWHQAKLRQQKQALQLKLVNSKLGVQKLSRKEYRSHKASLKKTEETLTQLNDERKRLKAQKKPEEFSKLGLKTKITQLKITLKRKQVTRKVTFRKSKRAKLDQEILAIKTRLKKYQDYLAKQKADKAQKELVKKKNNPED
;
A
#
# COMPACT_ATOMS: atom_id res chain seq x y z
N MET A 1 -31.17 24.90 -21.07
CA MET A 1 -32.29 23.99 -20.72
C MET A 1 -33.66 24.62 -20.91
N GLN A 2 -33.88 25.91 -20.60
CA GLN A 2 -35.19 26.57 -20.78
C GLN A 2 -35.77 26.49 -22.22
N ASN A 3 -34.93 26.61 -23.26
CA ASN A 3 -35.40 26.56 -24.66
C ASN A 3 -35.81 25.16 -25.15
N ILE A 4 -35.27 24.10 -24.56
CA ILE A 4 -35.67 22.71 -24.89
C ILE A 4 -36.99 22.38 -24.18
N LEU A 5 -37.16 22.88 -22.95
CA LEU A 5 -38.41 22.74 -22.20
C LEU A 5 -39.57 23.47 -22.89
N SER A 6 -39.34 24.66 -23.45
CA SER A 6 -40.39 25.42 -24.15
C SER A 6 -40.85 24.73 -25.44
N MET A 7 -39.93 24.13 -26.21
CA MET A 7 -40.28 23.35 -27.41
C MET A 7 -41.06 22.07 -27.09
N LEU A 8 -40.69 21.34 -26.02
CA LEU A 8 -41.42 20.14 -25.59
C LEU A 8 -42.82 20.48 -25.07
N LEU A 9 -42.97 21.61 -24.35
CA LEU A 9 -44.28 22.09 -23.89
C LEU A 9 -45.18 22.59 -25.04
N LEU A 10 -44.61 23.16 -26.11
CA LEU A 10 -45.38 23.54 -27.29
C LEU A 10 -45.89 22.31 -28.06
N ASN A 11 -45.10 21.24 -28.17
CA ASN A 11 -45.51 20.02 -28.88
C ASN A 11 -46.64 19.24 -28.16
N LEU A 12 -46.77 19.36 -26.83
CA LEU A 12 -47.85 18.72 -26.07
C LEU A 12 -49.22 19.41 -26.20
N LYS A 13 -49.26 20.66 -26.70
CA LYS A 13 -50.53 21.37 -26.95
C LYS A 13 -51.27 20.87 -28.19
N TYR A 14 -50.59 20.24 -29.15
CA TYR A 14 -51.23 19.70 -30.35
C TYR A 14 -51.73 18.25 -30.16
N LYS A 15 -53.06 18.12 -30.04
CA LYS A 15 -53.86 16.96 -30.45
C LYS A 15 -53.51 15.59 -29.84
N THR A 16 -53.54 15.46 -28.52
CA THR A 16 -53.59 14.14 -27.85
C THR A 16 -54.62 14.11 -26.72
N SER A 17 -55.30 12.96 -26.59
CA SER A 17 -56.44 12.77 -25.68
C SER A 17 -56.08 13.00 -24.21
N ASN A 18 -57.07 13.41 -23.40
CA ASN A 18 -56.90 13.74 -21.98
C ASN A 18 -56.26 12.61 -21.13
N LYS A 19 -56.28 11.35 -21.58
CA LYS A 19 -55.61 10.22 -20.92
C LYS A 19 -54.08 10.23 -21.14
N LEU A 20 -53.61 10.57 -22.35
CA LEU A 20 -52.16 10.65 -22.64
C LEU A 20 -51.51 11.84 -21.93
N ARG A 21 -52.24 12.96 -21.80
CA ARG A 21 -51.76 14.14 -21.07
C ARG A 21 -51.51 13.86 -19.58
N LYS A 22 -52.38 13.07 -18.93
CA LYS A 22 -52.20 12.68 -17.53
C LYS A 22 -51.02 11.70 -17.32
N MET A 23 -50.81 10.75 -18.24
CA MET A 23 -49.62 9.87 -18.16
C MET A 23 -48.31 10.58 -18.50
N GLY A 24 -48.29 11.48 -19.48
CA GLY A 24 -47.11 12.28 -19.82
C GLY A 24 -46.69 13.22 -18.70
N LEU A 25 -47.64 13.85 -18.01
CA LEU A 25 -47.35 14.74 -16.88
C LEU A 25 -46.79 13.99 -15.67
N ILE A 26 -47.27 12.77 -15.39
CA ILE A 26 -46.74 11.92 -14.31
C ILE A 26 -45.32 11.44 -14.63
N CYS A 27 -45.02 11.09 -15.89
CA CYS A 27 -43.69 10.66 -16.30
C CYS A 27 -42.66 11.81 -16.29
N ILE A 28 -43.07 13.02 -16.66
CA ILE A 28 -42.22 14.23 -16.60
C ILE A 28 -42.02 14.69 -15.15
N CYS A 29 -43.04 14.59 -14.28
CA CYS A 29 -42.86 14.85 -12.84
C CYS A 29 -41.95 13.82 -12.16
N CYS A 30 -41.98 12.53 -12.54
CA CYS A 30 -41.07 11.51 -12.01
C CYS A 30 -39.62 11.71 -12.47
N LEU A 31 -39.37 12.30 -13.64
CA LEU A 31 -38.02 12.62 -14.14
C LEU A 31 -37.44 13.91 -13.52
N CYS A 32 -38.27 14.78 -12.94
CA CYS A 32 -37.83 16.02 -12.27
C CYS A 32 -37.63 15.88 -10.75
N LEU A 33 -37.96 14.72 -10.16
CA LEU A 33 -37.82 14.43 -8.72
C LEU A 33 -36.54 13.69 -8.35
N SER A 34 -35.67 13.33 -9.31
CA SER A 34 -34.28 13.00 -9.01
C SER A 34 -33.54 14.29 -8.70
N ASN A 35 -33.75 14.78 -7.47
CA ASN A 35 -32.93 15.76 -6.81
C ASN A 35 -31.46 15.44 -7.13
N ALA A 36 -30.86 16.27 -7.97
CA ALA A 36 -29.42 16.36 -8.09
C ALA A 36 -28.92 16.97 -6.77
N PHE A 37 -28.90 16.16 -5.70
CA PHE A 37 -28.15 16.48 -4.51
C PHE A 37 -26.69 16.54 -4.97
N ALA A 38 -26.16 17.75 -5.07
CA ALA A 38 -24.72 17.94 -5.20
C ALA A 38 -24.09 17.23 -4.00
N GLU A 39 -23.33 16.16 -4.27
CA GLU A 39 -22.66 15.42 -3.21
C GLU A 39 -21.34 16.11 -2.93
N THR A 40 -21.23 16.72 -1.75
CA THR A 40 -19.99 17.32 -1.30
C THR A 40 -19.02 16.25 -0.84
N VAL A 41 -17.83 16.18 -1.46
CA VAL A 41 -16.72 15.33 -1.02
C VAL A 41 -15.79 16.12 -0.12
N ARG A 42 -15.47 15.59 1.06
CA ARG A 42 -14.58 16.22 2.03
C ARG A 42 -13.29 15.42 2.14
N LEU A 43 -12.16 16.07 1.93
CA LEU A 43 -10.85 15.42 2.01
C LEU A 43 -10.00 16.09 3.06
N LYS A 44 -9.20 15.29 3.76
CA LYS A 44 -8.07 15.76 4.56
C LYS A 44 -6.80 15.10 4.05
N ILE A 45 -5.81 15.88 3.68
CA ILE A 45 -4.54 15.39 3.16
C ILE A 45 -3.43 15.80 4.12
N THR A 46 -2.74 14.82 4.69
CA THR A 46 -1.65 15.08 5.63
C THR A 46 -0.38 14.34 5.25
N TYR A 47 0.77 14.91 5.59
CA TYR A 47 2.08 14.26 5.54
C TYR A 47 2.75 14.40 6.91
N HIS A 48 3.11 13.27 7.54
CA HIS A 48 3.58 13.23 8.93
C HIS A 48 2.70 14.02 9.92
N GLY A 49 1.38 13.91 9.75
CA GLY A 49 0.40 14.60 10.59
C GLY A 49 0.23 16.11 10.36
N LYS A 50 1.04 16.71 9.46
CA LYS A 50 0.88 18.11 9.03
C LYS A 50 -0.01 18.20 7.79
N GLY A 51 -0.82 19.25 7.69
CA GLY A 51 -1.67 19.50 6.52
C GLY A 51 -0.84 19.76 5.25
N VAL A 52 -1.20 19.11 4.15
CA VAL A 52 -0.56 19.35 2.84
C VAL A 52 -1.27 20.53 2.18
N ALA A 53 -0.70 21.72 2.30
CA ALA A 53 -1.34 22.98 1.92
C ALA A 53 -1.03 23.44 0.49
N GLY A 54 -2.00 24.13 -0.13
CA GLY A 54 -1.86 24.80 -1.42
C GLY A 54 -1.68 23.85 -2.61
N HIS A 55 -2.10 22.59 -2.46
CA HIS A 55 -2.13 21.64 -3.56
C HIS A 55 -3.47 21.74 -4.28
N THR A 56 -3.45 21.87 -5.61
CA THR A 56 -4.63 21.63 -6.42
C THR A 56 -4.87 20.13 -6.48
N VAL A 57 -6.00 19.68 -5.98
CA VAL A 57 -6.41 18.28 -5.92
C VAL A 57 -7.63 18.09 -6.81
N VAL A 58 -7.61 17.01 -7.58
CA VAL A 58 -8.65 16.58 -8.49
C VAL A 58 -9.20 15.25 -7.99
N VAL A 59 -10.51 15.21 -7.77
CA VAL A 59 -11.26 14.01 -7.42
C VAL A 59 -11.77 13.37 -8.70
N LEU A 60 -11.45 12.10 -8.88
CA LEU A 60 -11.81 11.32 -10.06
C LEU A 60 -12.73 10.18 -9.64
N SER A 61 -13.84 9.98 -10.35
CA SER A 61 -14.65 8.76 -10.25
C SER A 61 -14.43 7.93 -11.51
N GLY A 62 -13.70 6.82 -11.38
CA GLY A 62 -13.20 6.05 -12.51
C GLY A 62 -12.22 6.87 -13.38
N ILE A 63 -12.66 7.26 -14.58
CA ILE A 63 -11.90 8.09 -15.52
C ILE A 63 -12.40 9.53 -15.61
N SER A 64 -13.53 9.84 -14.99
CA SER A 64 -14.17 11.15 -15.07
C SER A 64 -13.74 12.04 -13.92
N VAL A 65 -13.52 13.32 -14.20
CA VAL A 65 -13.30 14.34 -13.17
C VAL A 65 -14.62 14.63 -12.49
N PHE A 66 -14.67 14.36 -11.18
CA PHE A 66 -15.81 14.71 -10.34
C PHE A 66 -15.76 16.18 -9.93
N GLY A 67 -14.58 16.63 -9.48
CA GLY A 67 -14.36 18.02 -9.11
C GLY A 67 -12.91 18.30 -8.76
N LYS A 68 -12.60 19.57 -8.52
CA LYS A 68 -11.26 20.05 -8.19
C LYS A 68 -11.32 21.12 -7.11
N GLY A 69 -10.25 21.27 -6.34
CA GLY A 69 -10.07 22.42 -5.46
C GLY A 69 -8.67 22.48 -4.89
N VAL A 70 -8.43 23.43 -3.98
CA VAL A 70 -7.11 23.67 -3.38
C VAL A 70 -7.17 23.39 -1.88
N THR A 71 -6.19 22.65 -1.36
CA THR A 71 -6.11 22.36 0.07
C THR A 71 -5.75 23.59 0.90
N ASP A 72 -6.41 23.75 2.04
CA ASP A 72 -6.10 24.79 3.03
C ASP A 72 -4.80 24.48 3.83
N SER A 73 -4.45 25.33 4.80
CA SER A 73 -3.28 25.14 5.67
C SER A 73 -3.35 23.90 6.56
N GLY A 74 -4.56 23.44 6.90
CA GLY A 74 -4.83 22.20 7.62
C GLY A 74 -4.82 20.96 6.73
N GLY A 75 -4.66 21.13 5.41
CA GLY A 75 -4.76 20.09 4.40
C GLY A 75 -6.19 19.66 4.10
N ASN A 76 -7.19 20.44 4.52
CA ASN A 76 -8.59 20.14 4.23
C ASN A 76 -8.98 20.68 2.85
N LEU A 77 -9.90 19.99 2.22
CA LEU A 77 -10.49 20.36 0.95
C LEU A 77 -11.95 19.92 0.93
N VAL A 78 -12.81 20.80 0.41
CA VAL A 78 -14.20 20.50 0.13
C VAL A 78 -14.39 20.64 -1.37
N VAL A 79 -14.87 19.58 -2.01
CA VAL A 79 -15.13 19.53 -3.46
C VAL A 79 -16.61 19.26 -3.66
N ASP A 80 -17.28 20.24 -4.25
CA ASP A 80 -18.64 20.06 -4.74
C ASP A 80 -18.57 19.57 -6.19
N GLY A 81 -19.02 18.33 -6.39
CA GLY A 81 -19.32 17.78 -7.70
C GLY A 81 -20.79 17.38 -7.73
N GLY A 82 -21.30 16.99 -8.90
CA GLY A 82 -22.68 16.48 -9.01
C GLY A 82 -22.91 15.20 -8.21
N SER A 83 -23.80 14.33 -8.66
CA SER A 83 -23.96 13.01 -8.03
C SER A 83 -22.70 12.15 -8.28
N LEU A 84 -22.11 11.60 -7.21
CA LEU A 84 -20.98 10.70 -7.31
C LEU A 84 -21.48 9.29 -7.65
N PRO A 85 -21.07 8.68 -8.77
CA PRO A 85 -21.62 7.38 -9.19
C PRO A 85 -21.13 6.22 -8.33
N SER A 86 -20.07 6.42 -7.52
CA SER A 86 -19.51 5.43 -6.60
C SER A 86 -18.66 6.11 -5.52
N LYS A 87 -18.64 5.56 -4.30
CA LYS A 87 -17.75 5.97 -3.20
C LYS A 87 -16.28 5.62 -3.44
N GLU A 88 -15.99 4.78 -4.41
CA GLU A 88 -14.62 4.51 -4.85
C GLU A 88 -14.14 5.66 -5.76
N ILE A 89 -13.10 6.35 -5.31
CA ILE A 89 -12.53 7.50 -6.01
C ILE A 89 -11.03 7.31 -6.24
N ASN A 90 -10.49 8.06 -7.20
CA ASN A 90 -9.06 8.26 -7.35
C ASN A 90 -8.74 9.74 -7.06
N LEU A 91 -7.54 10.00 -6.59
CA LEU A 91 -7.07 11.37 -6.34
C LEU A 91 -5.84 11.64 -7.19
N ALA A 92 -5.79 12.83 -7.77
CA ALA A 92 -4.57 13.40 -8.31
C ALA A 92 -4.37 14.77 -7.67
N GLY A 93 -3.13 15.15 -7.41
CA GLY A 93 -2.87 16.46 -6.86
C GLY A 93 -1.49 16.97 -7.26
N GLY A 94 -1.29 18.26 -7.07
CA GLY A 94 -0.01 18.86 -7.37
C GLY A 94 0.07 20.30 -6.90
N LYS A 95 1.29 20.83 -6.88
CA LYS A 95 1.56 22.21 -6.51
C LYS A 95 2.51 22.84 -7.52
N VAL A 96 2.18 24.06 -7.91
CA VAL A 96 3.03 24.88 -8.77
C VAL A 96 4.01 25.63 -7.89
N PHE A 97 5.28 25.52 -8.22
CA PHE A 97 6.40 26.23 -7.61
C PHE A 97 7.03 27.16 -8.65
N LYS A 98 7.86 28.10 -8.21
CA LYS A 98 8.59 29.01 -9.11
C LYS A 98 9.39 28.26 -10.19
N ASN A 99 9.89 27.07 -9.85
CA ASN A 99 10.79 26.28 -10.69
C ASN A 99 10.10 25.08 -11.37
N GLY A 100 8.77 25.02 -11.38
CA GLY A 100 8.03 23.97 -12.07
C GLY A 100 6.82 23.46 -11.30
N LYS A 101 6.21 22.40 -11.81
CA LYS A 101 5.03 21.76 -11.23
C LYS A 101 5.41 20.39 -10.67
N LYS A 102 4.96 20.10 -9.46
CA LYS A 102 5.08 18.77 -8.84
C LYS A 102 3.71 18.14 -8.73
N GLU A 103 3.60 16.88 -9.11
CA GLU A 103 2.32 16.17 -9.21
C GLU A 103 2.42 14.76 -8.61
N TRP A 104 1.29 14.28 -8.15
CA TRP A 104 1.09 12.93 -7.63
C TRP A 104 -0.28 12.40 -8.06
N SER A 105 -0.41 11.08 -8.15
CA SER A 105 -1.68 10.41 -8.44
C SER A 105 -1.78 9.10 -7.69
N ILE A 106 -2.95 8.85 -7.13
CA ILE A 106 -3.27 7.69 -6.29
C ILE A 106 -4.56 7.10 -6.85
N ALA A 107 -4.48 5.84 -7.30
CA ALA A 107 -5.59 5.17 -7.95
C ALA A 107 -5.90 3.82 -7.30
N GLY A 108 -7.19 3.54 -7.08
CA GLY A 108 -7.69 2.23 -6.68
C GLY A 108 -7.59 1.89 -5.18
N GLU A 109 -7.39 2.88 -4.32
CA GLU A 109 -7.14 2.67 -2.87
C GLU A 109 -8.00 3.56 -1.95
N ILE A 110 -8.93 4.35 -2.52
CA ILE A 110 -9.66 5.37 -1.75
C ILE A 110 -11.16 5.08 -1.84
N THR A 111 -11.74 4.76 -0.68
CA THR A 111 -13.18 4.59 -0.51
C THR A 111 -13.65 5.63 0.50
N LEU A 112 -14.56 6.51 0.06
CA LEU A 112 -15.20 7.48 0.93
C LEU A 112 -16.06 6.80 1.99
N ASP A 113 -16.16 7.41 3.17
CA ASP A 113 -17.04 6.92 4.23
C ASP A 113 -18.53 7.26 3.98
N ASN A 114 -19.36 7.16 5.03
CA ASN A 114 -20.79 7.48 4.93
C ASN A 114 -21.10 8.99 4.90
N GLN A 115 -20.10 9.83 5.16
CA GLN A 115 -20.19 11.29 5.15
C GLN A 115 -19.44 11.89 3.95
N ASN A 116 -19.13 11.06 2.93
CA ASN A 116 -18.32 11.43 1.77
C ASN A 116 -16.95 12.01 2.17
N TYR A 117 -16.39 11.53 3.28
CA TYR A 117 -15.12 11.95 3.81
C TYR A 117 -14.01 10.91 3.61
N TYR A 118 -12.78 11.39 3.41
CA TYR A 118 -11.58 10.55 3.46
C TYR A 118 -10.35 11.31 3.98
N HIS A 119 -9.55 10.65 4.81
CA HIS A 119 -8.27 11.15 5.30
C HIS A 119 -7.11 10.45 4.57
N LEU A 120 -6.52 11.15 3.61
CA LEU A 120 -5.33 10.71 2.90
C LEU A 120 -4.06 11.04 3.71
N LYS A 121 -3.38 10.02 4.20
CA LYS A 121 -2.07 10.15 4.85
C LYS A 121 -0.97 9.79 3.85
N MET A 122 -0.29 10.81 3.33
CA MET A 122 0.71 10.65 2.28
C MET A 122 1.91 9.81 2.73
N ASP A 123 2.27 9.81 4.01
CA ASP A 123 3.34 8.97 4.56
C ASP A 123 3.01 7.46 4.44
N GLU A 124 1.75 7.07 4.70
CA GLU A 124 1.30 5.69 4.51
C GLU A 124 1.31 5.30 3.02
N VAL A 125 0.84 6.21 2.15
CA VAL A 125 0.84 6.00 0.69
C VAL A 125 2.25 5.85 0.12
N ILE A 126 3.18 6.72 0.52
CA ILE A 126 4.57 6.69 0.06
C ILE A 126 5.25 5.40 0.52
N LYS A 127 4.98 4.97 1.76
CA LYS A 127 5.50 3.71 2.30
C LYS A 127 5.00 2.51 1.50
N ASP A 128 3.72 2.48 1.16
CA ASP A 128 3.16 1.40 0.35
C ASP A 128 3.69 1.43 -1.10
N TYR A 129 3.83 2.63 -1.67
CA TYR A 129 4.41 2.84 -3.00
C TYR A 129 5.85 2.34 -3.09
N THR A 130 6.69 2.69 -2.12
CA THR A 130 8.08 2.24 -2.04
C THR A 130 8.22 0.78 -1.62
N GLY A 131 7.19 0.19 -1.00
CA GLY A 131 7.28 -1.11 -0.36
C GLY A 131 8.11 -1.11 0.92
N GLY A 132 8.42 0.08 1.48
CA GLY A 132 9.22 0.25 2.69
C GLY A 132 10.73 0.45 2.47
N ASP A 133 11.22 0.23 1.25
CA ASP A 133 12.68 0.22 0.96
C ASP A 133 13.15 1.49 0.22
N GLY A 134 12.25 2.44 -0.05
CA GLY A 134 12.57 3.70 -0.74
C GLY A 134 12.64 4.89 0.22
N SER A 135 13.40 5.92 -0.15
CA SER A 135 13.47 7.16 0.62
C SER A 135 12.13 7.90 0.56
N GLU A 136 11.40 7.85 1.67
CA GLU A 136 10.14 8.56 1.83
C GLU A 136 10.29 10.06 1.54
N LYS A 137 11.39 10.66 2.03
CA LYS A 137 11.70 12.07 1.82
C LYS A 137 11.87 12.44 0.36
N LEU A 138 12.54 11.60 -0.45
CA LEU A 138 12.71 11.89 -1.88
C LEU A 138 11.37 11.94 -2.61
N ILE A 139 10.46 11.02 -2.29
CA ILE A 139 9.13 11.02 -2.90
C ILE A 139 8.31 12.19 -2.40
N ALA A 140 8.36 12.51 -1.11
CA ALA A 140 7.69 13.67 -0.54
C ALA A 140 8.15 14.97 -1.21
N ILE A 141 9.45 15.13 -1.46
CA ILE A 141 10.01 16.27 -2.21
C ILE A 141 9.50 16.23 -3.66
N ALA A 142 9.58 15.09 -4.35
CA ALA A 142 9.15 14.95 -5.74
C ALA A 142 7.66 15.26 -5.93
N TRP A 143 6.83 14.94 -4.94
CA TRP A 143 5.38 15.21 -4.94
C TRP A 143 5.03 16.60 -4.39
N GLY A 144 6.01 17.39 -3.97
CA GLY A 144 5.80 18.76 -3.47
C GLY A 144 5.19 18.83 -2.06
N LEU A 145 5.26 17.75 -1.29
CA LEU A 145 4.73 17.68 0.08
C LEU A 145 5.63 18.38 1.10
N THR A 146 6.91 18.52 0.77
CA THR A 146 7.95 19.17 1.59
C THR A 146 8.70 20.22 0.77
N GLU A 147 9.52 21.02 1.46
CA GLU A 147 10.32 22.05 0.85
C GLU A 147 11.35 21.47 -0.14
N ASP A 148 11.44 22.09 -1.31
CA ASP A 148 12.37 21.71 -2.37
C ASP A 148 13.69 22.47 -2.25
N SER A 149 14.39 22.31 -1.13
CA SER A 149 15.69 22.94 -0.91
C SER A 149 16.83 21.97 -1.26
N PRO A 150 17.99 22.46 -1.76
CA PRO A 150 19.16 21.62 -2.00
C PRO A 150 19.62 20.85 -0.75
N ALA A 151 19.43 21.44 0.44
CA ALA A 151 19.70 20.80 1.72
C ALA A 151 18.76 19.61 1.97
N ALA A 152 17.45 19.80 1.78
CA ALA A 152 16.46 18.73 1.93
C ALA A 152 16.67 17.60 0.92
N GLN A 153 17.01 17.92 -0.33
CA GLN A 153 17.36 16.94 -1.35
C GLN A 153 18.61 16.13 -0.95
N LYS A 154 19.68 16.82 -0.51
CA LYS A 154 20.92 16.16 -0.06
C LYS A 154 20.67 15.25 1.15
N GLU A 155 19.87 15.69 2.10
CA GLU A 155 19.48 14.87 3.26
C GLU A 155 18.69 13.62 2.83
N ALA A 156 17.72 13.78 1.93
CA ALA A 156 16.89 12.69 1.42
C ALA A 156 17.69 11.65 0.61
N VAL A 157 18.70 12.10 -0.15
CA VAL A 157 19.66 11.21 -0.84
C VAL A 157 20.56 10.50 0.15
N ASN A 158 21.09 11.20 1.17
CA ASN A 158 21.95 10.59 2.18
C ASN A 158 21.20 9.53 3.00
N GLU A 159 19.92 9.77 3.32
CA GLU A 159 19.08 8.77 3.98
C GLU A 159 18.85 7.53 3.11
N MET A 160 18.71 7.70 1.80
CA MET A 160 18.64 6.58 0.86
C MET A 160 19.93 5.76 0.90
N ILE A 161 21.10 6.42 0.78
CA ILE A 161 22.41 5.76 0.79
C ILE A 161 22.64 5.02 2.11
N ASN A 162 22.41 5.68 3.25
CA ASN A 162 22.60 5.08 4.57
C ASN A 162 21.54 4.00 4.89
N GLY A 163 20.35 4.08 4.29
CA GLY A 163 19.31 3.06 4.40
C GLY A 163 19.72 1.74 3.72
N PHE A 164 20.43 1.82 2.58
CA PHE A 164 20.98 0.64 1.90
C PHE A 164 22.08 -0.05 2.71
N ASP A 165 22.93 0.72 3.41
CA ASP A 165 24.04 0.16 4.20
C ASP A 165 23.58 -0.57 5.47
N ASN A 166 22.34 -0.35 5.93
CA ASN A 166 21.78 -0.97 7.13
C ASN A 166 20.87 -2.17 6.86
N ASP A 167 20.66 -2.56 5.59
CA ASP A 167 19.98 -3.81 5.27
C ASP A 167 20.96 -4.99 5.48
N PRO A 168 20.73 -5.91 6.44
CA PRO A 168 21.58 -7.08 6.65
C PRO A 168 21.67 -8.02 5.43
N GLY A 169 20.83 -7.80 4.40
CA GLY A 169 20.95 -8.45 3.10
C GLY A 169 22.01 -7.85 2.16
N TYR A 170 22.37 -6.57 2.31
CA TYR A 170 23.27 -5.85 1.39
C TYR A 170 24.75 -6.16 1.67
N ASP A 171 25.11 -6.33 2.94
CA ASP A 171 26.47 -6.63 3.41
C ASP A 171 26.98 -8.01 2.93
N MET A 172 26.06 -8.90 2.53
CA MET A 172 26.38 -10.19 1.90
C MET A 172 26.74 -10.08 0.41
N PHE A 173 26.37 -9.00 -0.28
CA PHE A 173 26.64 -8.82 -1.72
C PHE A 173 28.00 -8.18 -2.00
N LEU A 174 28.49 -7.31 -1.12
CA LEU A 174 29.75 -6.59 -1.34
C LEU A 174 31.01 -7.41 -1.01
N LYS A 175 30.90 -8.50 -0.23
CA LYS A 175 32.06 -9.34 0.13
C LYS A 175 32.53 -10.32 -0.95
N LYS A 176 31.97 -10.30 -2.17
CA LYS A 176 32.36 -11.24 -3.24
C LYS A 176 32.57 -10.66 -4.64
N SER A 177 32.77 -9.35 -4.78
CA SER A 177 33.16 -8.78 -6.07
C SER A 177 34.61 -8.27 -5.99
N PRO A 178 35.57 -8.87 -6.75
CA PRO A 178 36.89 -8.29 -6.88
C PRO A 178 36.87 -7.13 -7.89
N GLU A 179 37.76 -6.18 -7.62
CA GLU A 179 38.31 -5.17 -8.52
C GLU A 179 37.53 -3.90 -8.86
N LYS A 180 38.01 -2.84 -8.18
CA LYS A 180 37.98 -1.42 -8.54
C LYS A 180 38.13 -1.20 -10.05
N GLN A 181 37.09 -0.68 -10.69
CA GLN A 181 37.27 0.15 -11.88
C GLN A 181 37.22 1.63 -11.50
N LYS A 182 38.32 2.31 -11.83
CA LYS A 182 38.58 3.74 -11.65
C LYS A 182 37.46 4.57 -12.31
N SER A 183 36.87 5.49 -11.55
CA SER A 183 35.94 6.47 -12.08
C SER A 183 36.69 7.57 -12.84
N SER A 184 36.38 7.72 -14.13
CA SER A 184 36.75 8.90 -14.92
C SER A 184 35.73 10.01 -14.65
N LYS A 185 36.20 11.13 -14.10
CA LYS A 185 35.47 12.40 -13.99
C LYS A 185 35.05 12.87 -15.40
N SER A 186 33.75 13.04 -15.65
CA SER A 186 33.26 13.91 -16.72
C SER A 186 32.56 15.11 -16.08
N THR A 187 33.28 16.23 -16.05
CA THR A 187 32.74 17.56 -15.70
C THR A 187 32.03 18.11 -16.94
N THR A 188 30.69 18.14 -16.92
CA THR A 188 29.92 18.86 -17.95
C THR A 188 29.51 20.21 -17.37
N GLN A 189 30.18 21.27 -17.83
CA GLN A 189 29.80 22.66 -17.58
C GLN A 189 28.47 22.96 -18.29
N VAL A 190 27.48 23.43 -17.54
CA VAL A 190 26.24 24.00 -18.07
C VAL A 190 26.45 25.50 -18.24
N THR A 191 26.59 25.96 -19.48
CA THR A 191 26.57 27.39 -19.82
C THR A 191 25.14 27.91 -19.78
N SER A 192 24.83 28.77 -18.82
CA SER A 192 23.57 29.50 -18.69
C SER A 192 23.54 30.69 -19.64
N LYS A 193 22.60 30.68 -20.60
CA LYS A 193 22.35 31.81 -21.51
C LYS A 193 21.37 32.77 -20.84
N LYS A 194 21.86 33.98 -20.54
CA LYS A 194 21.15 35.13 -19.97
C LYS A 194 20.10 35.64 -20.98
N VAL A 195 18.82 35.62 -20.63
CA VAL A 195 17.75 36.27 -21.42
C VAL A 195 17.25 37.48 -20.64
N SER A 196 17.47 38.63 -21.26
CA SER A 196 17.07 39.97 -20.83
C SER A 196 15.56 40.14 -20.82
N GLY A 197 15.05 40.81 -19.80
CA GLY A 197 13.63 41.10 -19.61
C GLY A 197 13.07 42.16 -20.55
N LYS A 198 11.76 42.11 -20.71
CA LYS A 198 10.86 43.22 -21.04
C LYS A 198 9.51 42.96 -20.36
N GLU A 199 9.10 43.89 -19.49
CA GLU A 199 7.69 44.08 -19.12
C GLU A 199 6.91 44.55 -20.36
N PRO A 200 5.59 44.29 -20.42
CA PRO A 200 4.69 45.44 -20.28
C PRO A 200 3.34 45.16 -19.59
N THR A 201 2.98 46.13 -18.74
CA THR A 201 1.69 46.83 -18.56
C THR A 201 0.34 46.10 -18.68
N ASN A 202 -0.45 46.32 -17.62
CA ASN A 202 -1.89 46.08 -17.47
C ASN A 202 -2.75 46.64 -18.62
N SER A 203 -3.72 45.84 -19.06
CA SER A 203 -4.92 46.29 -19.79
C SER A 203 -6.07 45.34 -19.45
N THR A 204 -7.04 45.87 -18.71
CA THR A 204 -8.33 45.26 -18.40
C THR A 204 -9.29 45.60 -19.54
N ASN A 205 -9.84 44.60 -20.24
CA ASN A 205 -11.26 44.51 -20.60
C ASN A 205 -11.58 43.27 -21.47
N THR A 206 -12.41 42.40 -20.90
CA THR A 206 -13.56 41.70 -21.51
C THR A 206 -13.40 40.96 -22.84
N SER A 207 -13.23 39.63 -22.77
CA SER A 207 -13.52 38.67 -23.84
C SER A 207 -13.79 37.27 -23.26
N ILE A 208 -15.02 37.04 -22.79
CA ILE A 208 -15.47 35.79 -22.12
C ILE A 208 -15.62 34.60 -23.09
N THR A 209 -15.39 34.77 -24.39
CA THR A 209 -15.55 33.69 -25.38
C THR A 209 -14.23 33.00 -25.79
N SER A 210 -13.08 33.46 -25.29
CA SER A 210 -11.77 32.82 -25.54
C SER A 210 -11.33 31.82 -24.46
N ASP A 211 -11.94 31.85 -23.27
CA ASP A 211 -11.57 31.01 -22.12
C ASP A 211 -11.99 29.53 -22.24
N ILE A 212 -13.00 29.22 -23.05
CA ILE A 212 -13.44 27.83 -23.25
C ILE A 212 -12.40 27.04 -24.07
N GLY A 213 -11.77 27.69 -25.05
CA GLY A 213 -10.73 27.06 -25.88
C GLY A 213 -9.43 26.77 -25.12
N GLN A 214 -9.07 27.66 -24.18
CA GLN A 214 -7.89 27.47 -23.33
C GLN A 214 -8.15 26.40 -22.25
N GLY A 215 -9.35 26.40 -21.64
CA GLY A 215 -9.76 25.37 -20.68
C GLY A 215 -9.78 23.94 -21.25
N VAL A 216 -10.19 23.75 -22.51
CA VAL A 216 -10.18 22.42 -23.16
C VAL A 216 -8.75 21.95 -23.44
N LYS A 217 -7.83 22.85 -23.82
CA LYS A 217 -6.41 22.51 -23.99
C LYS A 217 -5.77 22.12 -22.66
N ASP A 218 -6.10 22.82 -21.58
CA ASP A 218 -5.61 22.50 -20.24
C ASP A 218 -6.15 21.15 -19.73
N VAL A 219 -7.41 20.82 -20.00
CA VAL A 219 -7.98 19.50 -19.67
C VAL A 219 -7.30 18.37 -20.44
N ASN A 220 -7.05 18.55 -21.74
CA ASN A 220 -6.34 17.54 -22.54
C ASN A 220 -4.89 17.35 -22.08
N ASN A 221 -4.21 18.42 -21.68
CA ASN A 221 -2.86 18.36 -21.10
C ASN A 221 -2.86 17.61 -19.75
N VAL A 222 -3.86 17.87 -18.90
CA VAL A 222 -4.03 17.15 -17.62
C VAL A 222 -4.39 15.67 -17.83
N LEU A 223 -5.25 15.35 -18.80
CA LEU A 223 -5.55 13.96 -19.14
C LEU A 223 -4.33 13.22 -19.72
N GLY A 224 -3.51 13.94 -20.49
CA GLY A 224 -2.22 13.48 -20.97
C GLY A 224 -1.26 13.16 -19.83
N SER A 225 -1.09 14.07 -18.87
CA SER A 225 -0.22 13.85 -17.70
C SER A 225 -0.74 12.70 -16.83
N ILE A 226 -2.04 12.57 -16.62
CA ILE A 226 -2.64 11.44 -15.88
C ILE A 226 -2.35 10.09 -16.58
N ARG A 227 -2.41 10.04 -17.92
CA ARG A 227 -2.08 8.82 -18.68
C ARG A 227 -0.62 8.42 -18.48
N GLU A 228 0.31 9.38 -18.57
CA GLU A 228 1.73 9.13 -18.37
C GLU A 228 2.06 8.73 -16.92
N ILE A 229 1.43 9.36 -15.92
CA ILE A 229 1.57 8.97 -14.51
C ILE A 229 1.04 7.54 -14.28
N ARG A 230 -0.10 7.20 -14.87
CA ARG A 230 -0.64 5.83 -14.76
C ARG A 230 0.31 4.83 -15.41
N LYS A 231 0.85 5.16 -16.58
CA LYS A 231 1.82 4.31 -17.30
C LYS A 231 3.10 4.13 -16.49
N SER A 232 3.65 5.19 -15.89
CA SER A 232 4.82 5.11 -15.03
C SER A 232 4.58 4.27 -13.78
N GLY A 233 3.40 4.39 -13.16
CA GLY A 233 2.99 3.52 -12.04
C GLY A 233 2.91 2.04 -12.43
N TRP A 234 2.36 1.72 -13.60
CA TRP A 234 2.35 0.34 -14.13
C TRP A 234 3.76 -0.16 -14.46
N LEU A 235 4.64 0.67 -15.05
CA LEU A 235 6.03 0.32 -15.34
C LEU A 235 6.83 0.04 -14.05
N ALA A 236 6.67 0.86 -13.02
CA ALA A 236 7.28 0.61 -11.72
C ALA A 236 6.81 -0.72 -11.12
N LYS A 237 5.51 -1.01 -11.21
CA LYS A 237 4.94 -2.28 -10.77
C LYS A 237 5.45 -3.47 -11.58
N GLN A 238 5.61 -3.32 -12.90
CA GLN A 238 6.20 -4.33 -13.77
C GLN A 238 7.62 -4.67 -13.30
N LYS A 239 8.50 -3.66 -13.20
CA LYS A 239 9.90 -3.84 -12.76
C LYS A 239 9.99 -4.49 -11.38
N LYS A 240 9.12 -4.09 -10.44
CA LYS A 240 9.02 -4.72 -9.11
C LYS A 240 8.69 -6.21 -9.19
N LEU A 241 7.72 -6.59 -10.02
CA LEU A 241 7.32 -7.99 -10.21
C LEU A 241 8.39 -8.82 -10.90
N GLU A 242 9.08 -8.26 -11.90
CA GLU A 242 10.21 -8.89 -12.58
C GLU A 242 11.36 -9.18 -11.60
N ASN A 243 11.74 -8.19 -10.77
CA ASN A 243 12.76 -8.37 -9.74
C ASN A 243 12.35 -9.44 -8.71
N GLN A 244 11.08 -9.44 -8.29
CA GLN A 244 10.57 -10.44 -7.35
C GLN A 244 10.59 -11.86 -7.94
N LEU A 245 10.25 -12.01 -9.24
CA LEU A 245 10.34 -13.28 -9.94
C LEU A 245 11.78 -13.75 -10.06
N ALA A 246 12.72 -12.88 -10.43
CA ALA A 246 14.14 -13.21 -10.51
C ALA A 246 14.71 -13.74 -9.18
N LEU A 247 14.26 -13.18 -8.04
CA LEU A 247 14.66 -13.64 -6.71
C LEU A 247 13.93 -14.91 -6.24
N SER A 248 12.77 -15.22 -6.83
CA SER A 248 11.89 -16.30 -6.37
C SER A 248 12.49 -17.69 -6.59
N ASP A 249 13.21 -17.91 -7.69
CA ASP A 249 13.83 -19.20 -8.01
C ASP A 249 14.85 -19.62 -6.94
N GLY A 250 15.73 -18.68 -6.54
CA GLY A 250 16.71 -18.92 -5.48
C GLY A 250 16.08 -19.14 -4.11
N ILE A 251 14.89 -18.59 -3.85
CA ILE A 251 14.13 -18.87 -2.62
C ILE A 251 13.51 -20.27 -2.68
N ILE A 252 12.89 -20.62 -3.80
CA ILE A 252 12.24 -21.93 -4.00
C ILE A 252 13.26 -23.04 -3.87
N LYS A 253 14.39 -22.94 -4.56
CA LYS A 253 15.48 -23.92 -4.50
C LYS A 253 15.97 -24.14 -3.07
N ARG A 254 16.27 -23.07 -2.32
CA ARG A 254 16.67 -23.17 -0.90
C ARG A 254 15.63 -23.84 0.00
N LYS A 255 14.32 -23.64 -0.29
CA LYS A 255 13.25 -24.29 0.47
C LYS A 255 13.08 -25.75 0.08
N GLU A 256 13.25 -26.06 -1.19
CA GLU A 256 13.24 -27.41 -1.75
C GLU A 256 14.40 -28.23 -1.18
N ASP A 257 15.63 -27.74 -1.27
CA ASP A 257 16.83 -28.38 -0.74
C ASP A 257 16.64 -28.71 0.75
N LYS A 258 16.10 -27.76 1.52
CA LYS A 258 15.79 -27.96 2.95
C LYS A 258 14.74 -29.05 3.19
N TYR A 259 13.69 -29.09 2.38
CA TYR A 259 12.66 -30.12 2.47
C TYR A 259 13.24 -31.50 2.13
N LEU A 260 14.03 -31.59 1.05
CA LEU A 260 14.68 -32.83 0.62
C LEU A 260 15.70 -33.34 1.66
N ALA A 261 16.53 -32.45 2.23
CA ALA A 261 17.47 -32.84 3.30
C ALA A 261 16.75 -33.38 4.55
N LEU A 262 15.62 -32.76 4.93
CA LEU A 262 14.80 -33.28 6.03
C LEU A 262 14.14 -34.61 5.66
N LYS A 263 13.66 -34.77 4.43
CA LYS A 263 13.05 -36.02 3.95
C LYS A 263 14.06 -37.18 3.93
N ALA A 264 15.33 -36.90 3.64
CA ALA A 264 16.39 -37.91 3.58
C ALA A 264 16.87 -38.40 4.97
N THR A 265 16.52 -37.70 6.05
CA THR A 265 16.98 -38.04 7.40
C THR A 265 16.05 -39.09 8.04
N LYS A 266 16.61 -40.23 8.49
CA LYS A 266 15.83 -41.41 8.94
C LYS A 266 14.83 -41.18 10.09
N ASN A 267 15.06 -40.20 10.97
CA ASN A 267 14.26 -39.95 12.18
C ASN A 267 13.88 -38.46 12.33
N VAL A 268 13.24 -37.88 11.31
CA VAL A 268 12.80 -36.47 11.38
C VAL A 268 11.45 -36.34 12.05
N ASP A 269 11.34 -35.36 12.94
CA ASP A 269 10.07 -34.91 13.49
C ASP A 269 9.05 -34.61 12.35
N PRO A 270 7.90 -35.32 12.28
CA PRO A 270 6.92 -35.16 11.21
C PRO A 270 6.40 -33.72 11.12
N VAL A 271 6.32 -32.99 12.23
CA VAL A 271 5.89 -31.58 12.25
C VAL A 271 6.93 -30.70 11.55
N LYS A 272 8.22 -31.00 11.75
CA LYS A 272 9.33 -30.26 11.14
C LYS A 272 9.40 -30.53 9.63
N LEU A 273 9.18 -31.78 9.20
CA LEU A 273 9.11 -32.15 7.79
C LEU A 273 7.93 -31.45 7.10
N ARG A 274 6.72 -31.56 7.67
CA ARG A 274 5.51 -30.91 7.15
C ARG A 274 5.65 -29.39 7.08
N LEU A 275 6.27 -28.77 8.09
CA LEU A 275 6.52 -27.33 8.08
C LEU A 275 7.47 -26.90 6.95
N ALA A 276 8.45 -27.73 6.58
CA ALA A 276 9.34 -27.45 5.46
C ALA A 276 8.61 -27.58 4.12
N GLU A 277 7.80 -28.63 3.96
CA GLU A 277 6.95 -28.86 2.80
C GLU A 277 5.99 -27.69 2.55
N VAL A 278 5.24 -27.27 3.57
CA VAL A 278 4.33 -26.12 3.50
C VAL A 278 5.09 -24.85 3.08
N GLN A 279 6.29 -24.60 3.62
CA GLN A 279 7.08 -23.42 3.24
C GLN A 279 7.55 -23.46 1.80
N TRP A 280 7.87 -24.64 1.26
CA TRP A 280 8.24 -24.82 -0.12
C TRP A 280 7.05 -24.58 -1.06
N HIS A 281 5.89 -25.17 -0.77
CA HIS A 281 4.66 -24.90 -1.55
C HIS A 281 4.24 -23.43 -1.52
N GLN A 282 4.37 -22.77 -0.37
CA GLN A 282 4.12 -21.32 -0.26
C GLN A 282 5.04 -20.50 -1.18
N ALA A 283 6.31 -20.89 -1.31
CA ALA A 283 7.24 -20.19 -2.19
C ALA A 283 6.83 -20.35 -3.66
N LYS A 284 6.48 -21.57 -4.09
CA LYS A 284 5.98 -21.85 -5.45
C LYS A 284 4.71 -21.05 -5.78
N LEU A 285 3.73 -21.02 -4.88
CA LEU A 285 2.49 -20.28 -5.10
C LEU A 285 2.71 -18.76 -5.15
N ARG A 286 3.67 -18.22 -4.40
CA ARG A 286 4.02 -16.78 -4.48
C ARG A 286 4.63 -16.43 -5.82
N GLN A 287 5.53 -17.26 -6.34
CA GLN A 287 6.07 -17.09 -7.68
C GLN A 287 4.95 -17.14 -8.74
N GLN A 288 4.07 -18.13 -8.68
CA GLN A 288 2.91 -18.22 -9.58
C GLN A 288 2.02 -16.98 -9.50
N LYS A 289 1.73 -16.49 -8.29
CA LYS A 289 0.98 -15.24 -8.08
C LYS A 289 1.68 -14.05 -8.75
N GLN A 290 2.98 -13.88 -8.55
CA GLN A 290 3.77 -12.81 -9.15
C GLN A 290 3.77 -12.88 -10.68
N ALA A 291 3.91 -14.08 -11.25
CA ALA A 291 3.87 -14.31 -12.69
C ALA A 291 2.49 -13.95 -13.29
N LEU A 292 1.40 -14.33 -12.63
CA LEU A 292 0.04 -13.95 -13.04
C LEU A 292 -0.16 -12.43 -12.96
N GLN A 293 0.32 -11.79 -11.89
CA GLN A 293 0.26 -10.33 -11.76
C GLN A 293 1.06 -9.63 -12.85
N LEU A 294 2.24 -10.13 -13.20
CA LEU A 294 3.08 -9.57 -14.26
C LEU A 294 2.36 -9.64 -15.62
N LYS A 295 1.76 -10.78 -15.97
CA LYS A 295 0.95 -10.91 -17.19
C LYS A 295 -0.19 -9.90 -17.26
N LEU A 296 -0.89 -9.68 -16.14
CA LEU A 296 -1.97 -8.67 -16.06
C LEU A 296 -1.44 -7.24 -16.19
N VAL A 297 -0.27 -6.93 -15.61
CA VAL A 297 0.38 -5.62 -15.73
C VAL A 297 0.86 -5.37 -17.16
N ASN A 298 1.53 -6.35 -17.78
CA ASN A 298 2.01 -6.26 -19.17
C ASN A 298 0.84 -6.06 -20.15
N SER A 299 -0.32 -6.65 -19.86
CA SER A 299 -1.54 -6.41 -20.64
C SER A 299 -2.06 -4.98 -20.52
N LYS A 300 -2.01 -4.38 -19.32
CA LYS A 300 -2.41 -2.98 -19.14
C LYS A 300 -1.45 -1.98 -19.77
N LEU A 301 -0.17 -2.34 -19.84
CA LEU A 301 0.86 -1.55 -20.50
C LEU A 301 0.85 -1.69 -22.03
N GLY A 302 0.09 -2.64 -22.57
CA GLY A 302 0.09 -2.94 -24.00
C GLY A 302 1.31 -3.72 -24.48
N VAL A 303 2.18 -4.19 -23.58
CA VAL A 303 3.35 -5.03 -23.89
C VAL A 303 2.92 -6.41 -24.39
N GLN A 304 1.83 -6.95 -23.83
CA GLN A 304 1.27 -8.24 -24.22
C GLN A 304 -0.24 -8.13 -24.39
N LYS A 305 -0.78 -8.43 -25.58
CA LYS A 305 -2.23 -8.48 -25.76
C LYS A 305 -2.78 -9.76 -25.10
N LEU A 306 -3.71 -9.61 -24.16
CA LEU A 306 -4.49 -10.72 -23.61
C LEU A 306 -5.92 -10.62 -24.15
N SER A 307 -6.47 -11.74 -24.59
CA SER A 307 -7.90 -11.83 -24.87
C SER A 307 -8.71 -11.62 -23.59
N ARG A 308 -9.97 -11.19 -23.74
CA ARG A 308 -10.89 -11.02 -22.59
C ARG A 308 -11.07 -12.32 -21.79
N LYS A 309 -11.02 -13.48 -22.46
CA LYS A 309 -11.12 -14.81 -21.84
C LYS A 309 -9.87 -15.12 -21.01
N GLU A 310 -8.68 -14.89 -21.55
CA GLU A 310 -7.41 -15.09 -20.83
C GLU A 310 -7.29 -14.14 -19.63
N TYR A 311 -7.65 -12.86 -19.79
CA TYR A 311 -7.62 -11.91 -18.68
C TYR A 311 -8.50 -12.36 -17.51
N ARG A 312 -9.73 -12.82 -17.80
CA ARG A 312 -10.65 -13.38 -16.79
C ARG A 312 -10.08 -14.65 -16.16
N SER A 313 -9.50 -15.54 -16.97
CA SER A 313 -8.85 -16.76 -16.50
C SER A 313 -7.69 -16.46 -15.54
N HIS A 314 -6.77 -15.57 -15.92
CA HIS A 314 -5.67 -15.14 -15.06
C HIS A 314 -6.15 -14.51 -13.75
N LYS A 315 -7.21 -13.69 -13.78
CA LYS A 315 -7.81 -13.11 -12.57
C LYS A 315 -8.43 -14.18 -11.65
N ALA A 316 -9.08 -15.19 -12.23
CA ALA A 316 -9.62 -16.32 -11.46
C ALA A 316 -8.51 -17.19 -10.86
N SER A 317 -7.45 -17.49 -11.62
CA SER A 317 -6.26 -18.20 -11.13
C SER A 317 -5.55 -17.43 -10.02
N LEU A 318 -5.46 -16.10 -10.11
CA LEU A 318 -4.90 -15.25 -9.06
C LEU A 318 -5.70 -15.42 -7.76
N LYS A 319 -7.03 -15.33 -7.83
CA LYS A 319 -7.92 -15.51 -6.66
C LYS A 319 -7.73 -16.88 -6.01
N LYS A 320 -7.75 -17.95 -6.81
CA LYS A 320 -7.53 -19.33 -6.33
C LYS A 320 -6.16 -19.47 -5.64
N THR A 321 -5.12 -18.87 -6.22
CA THR A 321 -3.76 -18.88 -5.65
C THR A 321 -3.71 -18.16 -4.29
N GLU A 322 -4.43 -17.05 -4.14
CA GLU A 322 -4.54 -16.32 -2.87
C GLU A 322 -5.28 -17.10 -1.79
N GLU A 323 -6.35 -17.81 -2.15
CA GLU A 323 -7.08 -18.71 -1.26
C GLU A 323 -6.17 -19.84 -0.76
N THR A 324 -5.44 -20.51 -1.66
CA THR A 324 -4.50 -21.59 -1.29
C THR A 324 -3.34 -21.06 -0.42
N LEU A 325 -2.80 -19.86 -0.73
CA LEU A 325 -1.78 -19.24 0.12
C LEU A 325 -2.28 -18.95 1.53
N THR A 326 -3.56 -18.58 1.67
CA THR A 326 -4.20 -18.34 2.96
C THR A 326 -4.31 -19.64 3.76
N GLN A 327 -4.78 -20.72 3.13
CA GLN A 327 -4.85 -22.05 3.76
C GLN A 327 -3.47 -22.53 4.24
N LEU A 328 -2.43 -22.41 3.41
CA LEU A 328 -1.07 -22.79 3.79
C LEU A 328 -0.51 -21.90 4.91
N ASN A 329 -0.87 -20.61 4.95
CA ASN A 329 -0.46 -19.73 6.04
C ASN A 329 -1.06 -20.17 7.38
N ASP A 330 -2.32 -20.60 7.39
CA ASP A 330 -2.97 -21.08 8.60
C ASP A 330 -2.44 -22.46 9.01
N GLU A 331 -2.19 -23.36 8.07
CA GLU A 331 -1.49 -24.62 8.34
C GLU A 331 -0.10 -24.37 8.93
N ARG A 332 0.68 -23.45 8.35
CA ARG A 332 1.99 -23.05 8.88
C ARG A 332 1.89 -22.50 10.30
N LYS A 333 0.86 -21.71 10.63
CA LYS A 333 0.62 -21.22 11.99
C LYS A 333 0.32 -22.39 12.95
N ARG A 334 -0.54 -23.33 12.53
CA ARG A 334 -0.88 -24.54 13.31
C ARG A 334 0.36 -25.40 13.59
N LEU A 335 1.16 -25.69 12.56
CA LEU A 335 2.41 -26.47 12.69
C LEU A 335 3.43 -25.77 13.60
N LYS A 336 3.58 -24.45 13.47
CA LYS A 336 4.43 -23.67 14.40
C LYS A 336 3.93 -23.70 15.84
N ALA A 337 2.62 -23.80 16.05
CA ALA A 337 2.04 -23.91 17.39
C ALA A 337 2.22 -25.32 18.00
N GLN A 338 2.21 -26.35 17.16
CA GLN A 338 2.50 -27.74 17.54
C GLN A 338 3.99 -27.97 17.84
N LYS A 339 4.87 -27.20 17.20
CA LYS A 339 6.30 -27.26 17.46
C LYS A 339 6.55 -27.12 18.96
N LYS A 340 7.01 -28.21 19.58
CA LYS A 340 7.29 -28.20 21.01
C LYS A 340 8.29 -27.08 21.30
N PRO A 341 8.17 -26.40 22.46
CA PRO A 341 9.19 -25.45 22.91
C PRO A 341 10.60 -26.05 23.12
N GLU A 342 10.85 -27.30 22.72
CA GLU A 342 12.16 -27.97 22.69
C GLU A 342 13.23 -27.19 21.90
N GLU A 343 12.84 -26.26 21.02
CA GLU A 343 13.77 -25.33 20.36
C GLU A 343 14.26 -24.14 21.23
N PHE A 344 13.98 -24.11 22.54
CA PHE A 344 14.69 -23.20 23.47
C PHE A 344 16.18 -23.56 23.66
N SER A 345 16.73 -24.47 22.85
CA SER A 345 18.06 -25.07 22.98
C SER A 345 19.24 -24.10 23.04
N LYS A 346 19.08 -22.82 22.66
CA LYS A 346 20.16 -21.83 22.82
C LYS A 346 20.20 -21.07 24.14
N LEU A 347 19.06 -20.87 24.82
CA LEU A 347 19.01 -20.11 26.07
C LEU A 347 18.49 -20.92 27.25
N GLY A 348 17.92 -22.10 27.02
CA GLY A 348 17.23 -22.87 28.06
C GLY A 348 15.90 -22.23 28.45
N LEU A 349 14.89 -23.08 28.67
CA LEU A 349 13.54 -22.66 29.05
C LEU A 349 13.53 -21.79 30.33
N LYS A 350 14.41 -22.10 31.30
CA LYS A 350 14.59 -21.32 32.53
C LYS A 350 14.96 -19.86 32.25
N THR A 351 15.99 -19.64 31.44
CA THR A 351 16.43 -18.28 31.06
C THR A 351 15.33 -17.54 30.32
N LYS A 352 14.56 -18.23 29.47
CA LYS A 352 13.43 -17.61 28.78
C LYS A 352 12.33 -17.16 29.73
N ILE A 353 12.00 -17.99 30.72
CA ILE A 353 11.06 -17.62 31.79
C ILE A 353 11.60 -16.40 32.55
N THR A 354 12.88 -16.37 32.90
CA THR A 354 13.51 -15.22 33.57
C THR A 354 13.43 -13.95 32.72
N GLN A 355 13.79 -14.02 31.43
CA GLN A 355 13.68 -12.89 30.50
C GLN A 355 12.24 -12.36 30.38
N LEU A 356 11.25 -13.25 30.31
CA LEU A 356 9.84 -12.85 30.26
C LEU A 356 9.39 -12.23 31.58
N LYS A 357 9.82 -12.74 32.74
CA LYS A 357 9.54 -12.11 34.05
C LYS A 357 10.12 -10.69 34.13
N ILE A 358 11.35 -10.49 33.66
CA ILE A 358 11.98 -9.16 33.60
C ILE A 358 11.19 -8.23 32.67
N THR A 359 10.86 -8.71 31.47
CA THR A 359 10.06 -7.93 30.49
C THR A 359 8.69 -7.57 31.03
N LEU A 360 8.02 -8.52 31.70
CA LEU A 360 6.73 -8.30 32.34
C LEU A 360 6.81 -7.18 33.38
N LYS A 361 7.79 -7.24 34.30
CA LYS A 361 8.00 -6.21 35.32
C LYS A 361 8.24 -4.83 34.68
N ARG A 362 9.12 -4.76 33.68
CA ARG A 362 9.39 -3.51 32.93
C ARG A 362 8.10 -2.94 32.31
N LYS A 363 7.32 -3.76 31.61
CA LYS A 363 6.05 -3.32 30.99
C LYS A 363 5.01 -2.89 32.02
N GLN A 364 4.91 -3.56 33.16
CA GLN A 364 4.03 -3.16 34.26
C GLN A 364 4.43 -1.80 34.84
N VAL A 365 5.73 -1.53 35.02
CA VAL A 365 6.22 -0.21 35.45
C VAL A 365 5.89 0.85 34.39
N THR A 366 6.19 0.61 33.11
CA THR A 366 5.84 1.53 32.01
C THR A 366 4.33 1.80 31.97
N ARG A 367 3.50 0.79 32.22
CA ARG A 367 2.04 0.90 32.25
C ARG A 367 1.55 1.79 33.39
N LYS A 368 2.16 1.71 34.58
CA LYS A 368 1.82 2.58 35.72
C LYS A 368 2.07 4.07 35.40
N VAL A 369 3.22 4.37 34.79
CA VAL A 369 3.62 5.76 34.49
C VAL A 369 3.05 6.32 33.19
N THR A 370 2.45 5.49 32.34
CA THR A 370 1.82 5.96 31.09
C THR A 370 0.44 6.53 31.39
N PHE A 371 0.16 7.78 31.04
CA PHE A 371 -1.17 8.40 31.27
C PHE A 371 -2.12 8.27 30.07
N ARG A 372 -1.59 8.20 28.84
CA ARG A 372 -2.41 8.16 27.62
C ARG A 372 -3.21 6.85 27.52
N LYS A 373 -4.55 6.95 27.49
CA LYS A 373 -5.49 5.80 27.48
C LYS A 373 -5.19 4.77 26.38
N SER A 374 -4.99 5.21 25.13
CA SER A 374 -4.70 4.30 24.01
C SER A 374 -3.39 3.52 24.19
N LYS A 375 -2.34 4.18 24.72
CA LYS A 375 -1.05 3.55 25.01
C LYS A 375 -1.16 2.58 26.19
N ARG A 376 -1.97 2.90 27.21
CA ARG A 376 -2.29 1.97 28.32
C ARG A 376 -2.96 0.70 27.81
N ALA A 377 -3.99 0.81 26.98
CA ALA A 377 -4.70 -0.35 26.42
C ALA A 377 -3.76 -1.29 25.65
N LYS A 378 -2.85 -0.73 24.84
CA LYS A 378 -1.82 -1.51 24.14
C LYS A 378 -0.87 -2.22 25.11
N LEU A 379 -0.41 -1.53 26.16
CA LEU A 379 0.44 -2.13 27.19
C LEU A 379 -0.28 -3.24 27.97
N ASP A 380 -1.58 -3.10 28.24
CA ASP A 380 -2.38 -4.11 28.91
C ASP A 380 -2.50 -5.39 28.04
N GLN A 381 -2.72 -5.25 26.74
CA GLN A 381 -2.68 -6.38 25.79
C GLN A 381 -1.30 -7.07 25.76
N GLU A 382 -0.21 -6.29 25.72
CA GLU A 382 1.15 -6.82 25.75
C GLU A 382 1.45 -7.56 27.06
N ILE A 383 1.05 -7.01 28.20
CA ILE A 383 1.19 -7.62 29.53
C ILE A 383 0.43 -8.94 29.60
N LEU A 384 -0.81 -8.98 29.12
CA LEU A 384 -1.63 -10.20 29.08
C LEU A 384 -0.95 -11.27 28.22
N ALA A 385 -0.47 -10.92 27.02
CA ALA A 385 0.25 -11.83 26.15
C ALA A 385 1.52 -12.40 26.80
N ILE A 386 2.28 -11.57 27.54
CA ILE A 386 3.47 -12.02 28.29
C ILE A 386 3.08 -12.98 29.42
N LYS A 387 2.02 -12.68 30.20
CA LYS A 387 1.51 -13.56 31.26
C LYS A 387 1.10 -14.93 30.72
N THR A 388 0.36 -14.97 29.61
CA THR A 388 -0.05 -16.22 28.96
C THR A 388 1.15 -17.04 28.50
N ARG A 389 2.17 -16.39 27.91
CA ARG A 389 3.42 -17.07 27.51
C ARG A 389 4.20 -17.60 28.72
N LEU A 390 4.28 -16.84 29.81
CA LEU A 390 4.93 -17.27 31.05
C LEU A 390 4.28 -18.52 31.62
N LYS A 391 2.94 -18.52 31.76
CA LYS A 391 2.18 -19.67 32.23
C LYS A 391 2.48 -20.90 31.39
N LYS A 392 2.36 -20.79 30.06
CA LYS A 392 2.68 -21.87 29.11
C LYS A 392 4.09 -22.44 29.30
N TYR A 393 5.10 -21.60 29.52
CA TYR A 393 6.48 -22.05 29.71
C TYR A 393 6.73 -22.67 31.10
N GLN A 394 6.04 -22.18 32.13
CA GLN A 394 6.08 -22.78 33.46
C GLN A 394 5.44 -24.16 33.47
N ASP A 395 4.27 -24.31 32.85
CA ASP A 395 3.58 -25.60 32.69
C ASP A 395 4.48 -26.60 31.94
N TYR A 396 5.15 -26.13 30.89
CA TYR A 396 6.09 -26.96 30.13
C TYR A 396 7.32 -27.36 30.95
N LEU A 397 7.87 -26.46 31.76
CA LEU A 397 8.98 -26.78 32.67
C LEU A 397 8.56 -27.81 33.73
N ALA A 398 7.34 -27.69 34.26
CA ALA A 398 6.78 -28.64 35.21
C ALA A 398 6.60 -30.03 34.57
N LYS A 399 6.07 -30.08 33.34
CA LYS A 399 5.95 -31.33 32.59
C LYS A 399 7.31 -32.00 32.34
N GLN A 400 8.32 -31.24 31.90
CA GLN A 400 9.68 -31.78 31.73
C GLN A 400 10.26 -32.37 33.02
N LYS A 401 9.99 -31.75 34.17
CA LYS A 401 10.41 -32.28 35.48
C LYS A 401 9.68 -33.57 35.84
N ALA A 402 8.37 -33.63 35.59
CA ALA A 402 7.56 -34.83 35.83
C ALA A 402 8.01 -36.00 34.94
N ASP A 403 8.21 -35.76 33.64
CA ASP A 403 8.68 -36.77 32.69
C ASP A 403 10.08 -37.30 33.09
N LYS A 404 10.97 -36.42 33.57
CA LYS A 404 12.30 -36.81 34.06
C LYS A 404 12.20 -37.68 35.32
N ALA A 405 11.39 -37.26 36.30
CA ALA A 405 11.18 -38.03 37.52
C ALA A 405 10.59 -39.43 37.23
N GLN A 406 9.63 -39.51 36.31
CA GLN A 406 9.04 -40.79 35.90
C GLN A 406 10.07 -41.72 35.25
N LYS A 407 10.95 -41.17 34.38
CA LYS A 407 12.06 -41.95 33.78
C LYS A 407 13.05 -42.45 34.83
N GLU A 408 13.37 -41.64 35.83
CA GLU A 408 14.23 -42.04 36.94
C GLU A 408 13.59 -43.16 37.79
N LEU A 409 12.28 -43.09 38.05
CA LEU A 409 11.53 -44.15 38.74
C LEU A 409 11.51 -45.47 37.95
N VAL A 410 11.30 -45.42 36.64
CA VAL A 410 11.35 -46.62 35.77
C VAL A 410 12.76 -47.21 35.74
N LYS A 411 13.80 -46.37 35.68
CA LYS A 411 15.20 -46.82 35.72
C LYS A 411 15.51 -47.54 37.05
N LYS A 412 15.05 -47.00 38.18
CA LYS A 412 15.21 -47.64 39.50
C LYS A 412 14.47 -48.98 39.62
N LYS A 413 13.29 -49.11 39.00
CA LYS A 413 12.55 -50.39 39.01
C LYS A 413 13.22 -51.49 38.18
N ASN A 414 13.95 -51.12 37.14
CA ASN A 414 14.57 -52.08 36.22
C ASN A 414 15.99 -52.49 36.63
N ASN A 415 16.63 -51.79 37.57
CA ASN A 415 17.90 -52.18 38.21
C ASN A 415 17.72 -52.21 39.74
N PRO A 416 17.13 -53.28 40.30
CA PRO A 416 16.96 -53.42 41.74
C PRO A 416 18.23 -53.84 42.50
N GLU A 417 19.32 -54.19 41.82
CA GLU A 417 20.53 -54.80 42.42
C GLU A 417 21.78 -53.89 42.38
N ASP A 418 21.66 -52.65 42.88
CA ASP A 418 22.80 -51.86 43.37
C ASP A 418 22.49 -51.36 44.79
#